data_AF-A0A2D5ZL36-F1
#
_entry.id   AF-A0A2D5ZL36-F1
#
_cell.length_a   1.000
_cell.length_b   1.000
_cell.length_c   1.000
_cell.angle_alpha   90.00
_cell.angle_beta   90.00
_cell.angle_gamma   90.00
#
_symmetry.space_group_name_H-M   'P 1'
#
loop_
_entity.id
_entity.type
_entity.pdbx_description
1 polymer ?
#
loop_
_entity_poly.entity_id
_entity_poly.type
_entity_poly.pdbx_seq_one_letter_code
_entity_poly.pdbx_strand_id
1 'polypeptide(L)' 'MEGDLATCFERLEGVLIRRALARARGNKTKAAAFLGISRPALYARLERHGLRADED' A
#
# COMPACT_ATOMS: atom_id res chain seq x y z
N MET A 1 -5.27 25.32 -1.26
CA MET A 1 -5.34 23.97 -0.69
C MET A 1 -4.07 23.76 0.10
N GLU A 2 -4.11 23.95 1.41
CA GLU A 2 -3.03 23.51 2.30
C GLU A 2 -3.27 22.03 2.60
N GLY A 3 -2.57 21.16 1.89
CA GLY A 3 -2.40 19.78 2.32
C GLY A 3 -1.09 19.73 3.08
N ASP A 4 -1.13 19.36 4.37
CA ASP A 4 0.11 19.13 5.10
C ASP A 4 0.88 17.95 4.48
N LEU A 5 2.18 17.85 4.82
CA LEU A 5 3.05 16.80 4.31
C LEU A 5 2.56 15.40 4.70
N ALA A 6 1.93 15.24 5.87
CA ALA A 6 1.44 13.97 6.35
C ALA A 6 0.30 13.44 5.47
N THR A 7 -0.64 14.31 5.10
CA THR A 7 -1.77 14.01 4.22
C THR A 7 -1.30 13.66 2.81
N CYS A 8 -0.29 14.38 2.30
CA CYS A 8 0.31 14.07 1.01
C CYS A 8 1.00 12.70 1.02
N PHE A 9 1.72 12.41 2.10
CA PHE A 9 2.40 11.13 2.28
C PHE A 9 1.41 9.96 2.38
N GLU A 10 0.32 10.11 3.13
CA GLU A 10 -0.73 9.08 3.22
C GLU A 10 -1.33 8.75 1.85
N ARG A 11 -1.69 9.77 1.07
CA ARG A 11 -2.23 9.56 -0.28
C ARG A 11 -1.21 8.88 -1.20
N LEU A 12 0.04 9.32 -1.17
CA LEU A 12 1.11 8.73 -1.98
C LEU A 12 1.35 7.27 -1.59
N GLU A 13 1.39 6.98 -0.28
CA GLU A 13 1.58 5.62 0.23
C GLU A 13 0.48 4.68 -0.27
N GLY A 14 -0.79 5.08 -0.20
CA GLY A 14 -1.90 4.30 -0.73
C GLY A 14 -1.77 4.02 -2.24
N VAL A 15 -1.37 5.02 -3.03
CA VAL A 15 -1.12 4.86 -4.48
C VAL A 15 0.01 3.87 -4.75
N LEU A 16 1.11 3.95 -4.01
CA LEU A 16 2.26 3.05 -4.18
C LEU A 16 1.88 1.61 -3.82
N ILE A 17 1.11 1.41 -2.76
CA ILE A 17 0.63 0.08 -2.36
C ILE A 17 -0.25 -0.54 -3.44
N ARG A 18 -1.21 0.22 -3.99
CA ARG A 18 -2.08 -0.25 -5.09
C ARG A 18 -1.27 -0.63 -6.33
N ARG A 19 -0.27 0.18 -6.71
CA ARG A 19 0.62 -0.11 -7.84
C ARG A 19 1.47 -1.37 -7.61
N ALA A 20 1.99 -1.55 -6.40
CA ALA A 20 2.78 -2.73 -6.05
C ALA A 20 1.91 -4.00 -6.08
N LEU A 21 0.68 -3.95 -5.55
CA LEU A 21 -0.28 -5.04 -5.62
C LEU A 21 -0.66 -5.39 -7.06
N ALA A 22 -0.94 -4.39 -7.90
CA ALA A 22 -1.27 -4.60 -9.31
C ALA A 22 -0.09 -5.25 -10.06
N ARG A 23 1.14 -4.74 -9.86
CA ARG A 23 2.37 -5.32 -10.45
C ARG A 23 2.61 -6.75 -9.98
N ALA A 24 2.27 -7.03 -8.71
CA ALA A 24 2.40 -8.35 -8.12
C ALA A 24 1.22 -9.29 -8.43
N ARG A 25 0.21 -8.83 -9.17
CA ARG A 25 -1.06 -9.56 -9.43
C ARG A 25 -1.67 -10.09 -8.13
N GLY A 26 -1.83 -9.21 -7.14
CA GLY A 26 -2.41 -9.54 -5.83
C GLY A 26 -1.46 -10.28 -4.87
N ASN A 27 -0.29 -10.75 -5.32
CA ASN A 27 0.66 -11.44 -4.46
C ASN A 27 1.31 -10.47 -3.45
N LYS A 28 0.85 -10.53 -2.21
CA LYS A 28 1.25 -9.61 -1.13
C LYS A 28 2.74 -9.73 -0.77
N THR A 29 3.34 -10.91 -0.88
CA THR A 29 4.79 -11.10 -0.69
C THR A 29 5.60 -10.35 -1.74
N LYS A 30 5.22 -10.49 -3.01
CA LYS A 30 5.89 -9.79 -4.12
C LYS A 30 5.65 -8.28 -4.06
N ALA A 31 4.45 -7.85 -3.68
CA ALA A 31 4.14 -6.43 -3.50
C ALA A 31 4.99 -5.81 -2.37
N ALA A 32 5.13 -6.50 -1.23
CA ALA A 32 6.00 -6.05 -0.14
C ALA A 32 7.47 -5.94 -0.60
N ALA A 33 7.95 -6.92 -1.37
CA ALA A 33 9.28 -6.88 -1.96
C ALA A 33 9.47 -5.70 -2.93
N PHE A 34 8.48 -5.39 -3.78
CA PHE A 34 8.53 -4.21 -4.66
C PHE A 34 8.56 -2.88 -3.91
N LEU A 35 7.97 -2.84 -2.73
CA LEU A 35 7.97 -1.65 -1.86
C LEU A 35 9.18 -1.59 -0.93
N GLY A 36 10.03 -2.64 -0.90
CA GLY A 36 11.18 -2.71 0.00
C GLY A 36 10.81 -2.83 1.48
N ILE A 37 9.62 -3.36 1.79
CA ILE A 37 9.12 -3.50 3.16
C ILE A 37 8.87 -4.97 3.50
N SER A 38 8.79 -5.26 4.80
CA SER A 38 8.41 -6.59 5.28
C SER A 38 6.93 -6.87 4.99
N ARG A 39 6.56 -8.15 4.89
CA ARG A 39 5.16 -8.56 4.73
C ARG A 39 4.25 -8.01 5.86
N PRO A 40 4.61 -8.10 7.16
CA PRO A 40 3.79 -7.52 8.22
C PRO A 40 3.58 -6.01 8.08
N ALA A 41 4.61 -5.27 7.65
CA ALA A 41 4.49 -3.84 7.41
C ALA A 41 3.53 -3.52 6.25
N LEU A 42 3.52 -4.36 5.19
CA LEU A 42 2.52 -4.23 4.13
C LEU A 42 1.10 -4.42 4.67
N TYR A 43 0.86 -5.46 5.49
CA TYR A 43 -0.47 -5.70 6.07
C TYR A 43 -0.95 -4.52 6.91
N ALA A 44 -0.11 -4.00 7.81
CA ALA A 44 -0.46 -2.84 8.63
C ALA A 44 -0.83 -1.61 7.78
N ARG A 45 -0.10 -1.38 6.68
CA ARG A 45 -0.41 -0.29 5.74
C ARG A 45 -1.69 -0.56 4.95
N LEU A 46 -1.94 -1.79 4.53
CA LEU A 46 -3.20 -2.14 3.85
C LEU A 46 -4.41 -1.88 4.75
N GLU A 47 -4.33 -2.22 6.03
CA GLU A 47 -5.38 -1.95 7.01
C GLU A 47 -5.59 -0.45 7.21
N ARG A 48 -4.50 0.30 7.40
CA ARG A 48 -4.54 1.76 7.57
C ARG A 48 -5.13 2.49 6.37
N HIS A 49 -4.91 1.98 5.16
CA HIS A 49 -5.42 2.56 3.91
C HIS A 49 -6.76 1.93 3.45
N GLY A 50 -7.35 1.02 4.23
CA GLY A 50 -8.60 0.35 3.86
C GLY A 50 -8.50 -0.52 2.60
N LEU A 51 -7.29 -0.93 2.21
CA LEU A 51 -6.99 -1.70 0.99
C LEU A 51 -7.05 -3.21 1.21
N ARG A 52 -7.88 -3.68 2.16
CA ARG A 52 -8.05 -5.11 2.40
C ARG A 52 -8.64 -5.74 1.14
N ALA A 53 -7.92 -6.72 0.61
CA ALA A 53 -8.36 -7.51 -0.52
C ALA A 53 -9.43 -8.50 -0.03
N ASP A 54 -10.67 -8.02 0.05
CA ASP A 54 -11.87 -8.85 0.10
C ASP A 54 -12.70 -8.51 -1.15
N GLU A 55 -12.07 -8.68 -2.31
CA GLU A 55 -12.71 -8.64 -3.63
C GLU A 55 -11.90 -9.60 -4.53
N ASP A 56 -12.14 -10.89 -4.30
CA ASP A 56 -12.14 -11.98 -5.29
C ASP A 56 -12.94 -13.15 -4.69
#